data_AF-A0A7R9AH62-F1
#
_entry.id   AF-A0A7R9AH62-F1
#
_cell.length_a   1.000
_cell.length_b   1.000
_cell.length_c   1.000
_cell.angle_alpha   90.00
_cell.angle_beta   90.00
_cell.angle_gamma   90.00
#
_symmetry.space_group_name_H-M   'P 1'
#
loop_
_entity.id
_entity.type
_entity.pdbx_description
1 polymer ?
#
loop_
_entity_poly.entity_id
_entity_poly.type
_entity_poly.pdbx_seq_one_letter_code
_entity_poly.pdbx_strand_id
1 'polypeptide(L)'
;LSDVSTKCLRAQELIYEVSFDRRPTPMDVHEAELIGHKHQRISASGRDYQCLGKSWGQNQQSITFFSEPNCEGEYITQNCPDISQCVPNVGDNAISCACVIGIWILYSEPFYNSQGFGTVEWWFGLGYCWNLGPTDNQVSSLRSAGLKTNFMANTITLYYHLLFMGEEYIDITDLPDVPMNDVNSIIITGESDWTVYTLPNFLGASACLSVQAGTFVGFYTDLSDLEINSVRSFREGCFSDTKIQPRPQRQGVVVSDSE
;
A
#
# COMPACT_ATOMS: atom_id res chain seq x y z
N LEU A 1 20.04 17.77 22.29
CA LEU A 1 20.16 17.03 21.01
C LEU A 1 20.00 15.51 21.20
N SER A 2 19.24 15.06 22.20
CA SER A 2 19.11 13.64 22.54
C SER A 2 17.65 13.30 22.84
N ASP A 3 16.77 13.35 21.84
CA ASP A 3 15.41 12.77 21.97
C ASP A 3 14.67 12.59 20.62
N VAL A 4 15.38 12.17 19.57
CA VAL A 4 14.78 11.85 18.26
C VAL A 4 14.92 10.36 17.93
N SER A 5 16.03 9.75 18.35
CA SER A 5 16.35 8.32 18.17
C SER A 5 15.35 7.38 18.84
N THR A 6 14.82 7.73 20.02
CA THR A 6 14.02 6.79 20.83
C THR A 6 12.56 6.70 20.40
N LYS A 7 12.07 7.62 19.56
CA LYS A 7 10.65 7.66 19.14
C LYS A 7 10.35 6.87 17.86
N CYS A 8 11.35 6.55 17.03
CA CYS A 8 11.16 5.64 15.88
C CYS A 8 10.91 4.19 16.31
N LEU A 9 11.55 3.73 17.39
CA LEU A 9 11.39 2.36 17.90
C LEU A 9 9.99 2.08 18.47
N ARG A 10 9.30 3.08 19.04
CA ARG A 10 7.97 2.87 19.65
C ARG A 10 6.83 2.69 18.66
N ALA A 11 6.95 3.20 17.43
CA ALA A 11 5.96 2.93 16.38
C ALA A 11 6.08 1.50 15.83
N GLN A 12 7.28 0.89 15.92
CA GLN A 12 7.49 -0.52 15.59
C GLN A 12 6.92 -1.47 16.64
N GLU A 13 6.97 -1.13 17.94
CA GLU A 13 6.51 -2.04 19.02
C GLU A 13 4.98 -2.19 19.09
N LEU A 14 4.20 -1.13 18.84
CA LEU A 14 2.73 -1.20 18.92
C LEU A 14 2.06 -2.05 17.83
N ILE A 15 2.77 -2.36 16.73
CA ILE A 15 2.25 -3.19 15.64
C ILE A 15 2.56 -4.70 15.88
N TYR A 16 3.44 -5.02 16.83
CA TYR A 16 3.81 -6.40 17.16
C TYR A 16 2.99 -7.03 18.30
N GLU A 17 2.22 -6.28 19.09
CA GLU A 17 1.43 -6.84 20.21
C GLU A 17 0.05 -7.41 19.82
N VAL A 18 -0.37 -7.34 18.56
CA VAL A 18 -1.60 -8.00 18.09
C VAL A 18 -1.26 -9.27 17.30
N SER A 19 -0.48 -10.16 17.89
CA SER A 19 -0.45 -11.56 17.49
C SER A 19 0.00 -12.43 18.66
N PHE A 20 -0.81 -13.45 18.97
CA PHE A 20 -0.70 -14.44 20.05
C PHE A 20 -1.32 -14.07 21.41
N ASP A 21 -2.67 -14.13 21.48
CA ASP A 21 -3.35 -14.63 22.67
C ASP A 21 -3.86 -16.06 22.39
N ARG A 22 -3.01 -17.07 22.67
CA ARG A 22 -3.49 -18.43 22.93
C ARG A 22 -3.44 -18.64 24.43
N ARG A 23 -4.61 -18.74 25.05
CA ARG A 23 -4.76 -19.11 26.47
C ARG A 23 -4.05 -20.45 26.78
N PRO A 24 -3.52 -20.61 28.00
CA PRO A 24 -2.73 -21.77 28.40
C PRO A 24 -3.61 -22.95 28.81
N THR A 25 -3.18 -24.17 28.48
CA THR A 25 -3.66 -25.40 29.12
C THR A 25 -2.64 -25.92 30.15
N PRO A 26 -3.08 -26.64 31.19
CA PRO A 26 -2.33 -26.80 32.44
C PRO A 26 -1.36 -27.99 32.42
N MET A 27 -0.20 -27.76 33.07
CA MET A 27 0.68 -28.67 33.82
C MET A 27 0.80 -30.14 33.38
N ASP A 28 2.05 -30.56 33.12
CA ASP A 28 2.64 -31.60 33.96
C ASP A 28 4.14 -31.36 34.19
N VAL A 29 4.54 -31.66 35.43
CA VAL A 29 5.78 -31.27 36.10
C VAL A 29 6.79 -32.40 36.01
N HIS A 30 7.94 -32.19 35.35
CA HIS A 30 9.25 -32.66 35.84
C HIS A 30 10.41 -32.16 34.97
N GLU A 31 11.53 -31.89 35.66
CA GLU A 31 12.86 -31.52 35.17
C GLU A 31 13.07 -30.07 34.72
N ALA A 32 13.19 -29.20 35.72
CA ALA A 32 13.97 -27.98 35.61
C ALA A 32 15.42 -28.28 36.03
N GLU A 33 16.38 -28.25 35.10
CA GLU A 33 17.77 -27.91 35.42
C GLU A 33 18.54 -27.39 34.19
N LEU A 34 18.80 -26.08 34.23
CA LEU A 34 20.00 -25.37 33.77
C LEU A 34 20.74 -25.86 32.51
N ILE A 35 20.45 -25.26 31.35
CA ILE A 35 21.48 -24.90 30.36
C ILE A 35 21.17 -23.50 29.79
N GLY A 36 22.14 -22.61 29.96
CA GLY A 36 22.02 -21.17 29.74
C GLY A 36 21.59 -20.74 28.33
N HIS A 37 20.79 -19.68 28.31
CA HIS A 37 20.42 -18.89 27.15
C HIS A 37 21.66 -18.48 26.34
N LYS A 38 21.95 -19.20 25.25
CA LYS A 38 22.64 -18.60 24.10
C LYS A 38 21.62 -17.77 23.35
N HIS A 39 21.57 -16.48 23.65
CA HIS A 39 21.13 -15.49 22.68
C HIS A 39 22.05 -15.63 21.46
N GLN A 40 21.54 -16.29 20.42
CA GLN A 40 22.12 -16.18 19.10
C GLN A 40 21.81 -14.76 18.63
N ARG A 41 22.73 -13.84 18.92
CA ARG A 41 22.79 -12.52 18.28
C ARG A 41 22.86 -12.77 16.78
N ILE A 42 21.73 -12.67 16.09
CA ILE A 42 21.74 -12.32 14.68
C ILE A 42 22.30 -10.90 14.67
N SER A 43 23.58 -10.76 14.31
CA SER A 43 24.15 -9.46 14.03
C SER A 43 23.46 -8.93 12.78
N ALA A 44 22.44 -8.10 12.97
CA ALA A 44 21.96 -7.24 11.91
C ALA A 44 23.10 -6.26 11.58
N SER A 45 23.88 -6.59 10.55
CA SER A 45 24.77 -5.63 9.88
C SER A 45 23.98 -4.79 8.86
N GLY A 46 22.70 -4.54 9.13
CA GLY A 46 21.86 -3.65 8.35
C GLY A 46 21.96 -2.27 8.98
N ARG A 47 22.59 -1.33 8.27
CA ARG A 47 22.58 0.08 8.66
C ARG A 47 21.12 0.52 8.69
N ASP A 48 20.64 0.91 9.87
CA ASP A 48 19.37 1.59 10.06
C ASP A 48 19.32 2.82 9.15
N TYR A 49 18.52 2.76 8.08
CA TYR A 49 18.29 3.89 7.19
C TYR A 49 17.48 4.92 7.97
N GLN A 50 18.20 5.87 8.57
CA GLN A 50 17.61 6.99 9.29
C GLN A 50 16.73 7.80 8.34
N CYS A 51 15.45 7.91 8.71
CA CYS A 51 14.46 8.75 8.06
C CYS A 51 15.06 10.13 7.77
N LEU A 52 15.04 10.53 6.49
CA LEU A 52 15.34 11.89 6.04
C LEU A 52 14.66 12.88 7.00
N GLY A 53 15.43 13.82 7.57
CA GLY A 53 15.04 14.71 8.66
C GLY A 53 13.93 15.73 8.37
N LYS A 54 12.82 15.29 7.76
CA LYS A 54 11.59 16.06 7.63
C LYS A 54 10.81 15.95 8.93
N SER A 55 10.47 17.10 9.52
CA SER A 55 9.58 17.19 10.66
C SER A 55 8.26 16.47 10.35
N TRP A 56 7.82 15.59 11.25
CA TRP A 56 6.58 14.78 11.22
C TRP A 56 5.29 15.61 11.32
N GLY A 57 5.17 16.63 10.47
CA GLY A 57 4.08 17.62 10.51
C GLY A 57 3.11 17.54 9.33
N GLN A 58 3.29 16.65 8.36
CA GLN A 58 2.38 16.56 7.22
C GLN A 58 2.24 15.10 6.81
N ASN A 59 1.03 14.54 6.87
CA ASN A 59 0.66 13.22 6.30
C ASN A 59 0.73 13.23 4.75
N GLN A 60 1.62 14.03 4.18
CA GLN A 60 1.73 14.26 2.76
C GLN A 60 2.48 13.09 2.13
N GLN A 61 1.94 12.58 1.03
CA GLN A 61 2.56 11.53 0.25
C GLN A 61 3.83 12.06 -0.39
N SER A 62 4.90 11.30 -0.24
CA SER A 62 6.14 11.55 -0.97
C SER A 62 6.83 10.23 -1.24
N ILE A 63 7.43 10.15 -2.41
CA ILE A 63 8.36 9.10 -2.78
C ILE A 63 9.69 9.77 -3.11
N THR A 64 10.78 9.06 -2.91
CA THR A 64 12.11 9.44 -3.37
C THR A 64 12.70 8.18 -4.00
N PHE A 65 12.91 8.20 -5.31
CA PHE A 65 13.58 7.11 -6.00
C PHE A 65 15.05 7.36 -6.14
N PHE A 66 15.74 6.29 -6.50
CA PHE A 66 17.18 6.24 -6.65
C PHE A 66 17.51 5.26 -7.77
N SER A 67 18.43 5.68 -8.64
CA SER A 67 18.90 4.89 -9.76
C SER A 67 19.83 3.76 -9.35
N GLU A 68 20.30 3.76 -8.11
CA GLU A 68 21.21 2.76 -7.56
C GLU A 68 20.61 2.05 -6.34
N PRO A 69 20.99 0.78 -6.10
CA PRO A 69 20.66 0.09 -4.85
C PRO A 69 21.16 0.87 -3.63
N ASN A 70 20.50 0.67 -2.49
CA ASN A 70 20.75 1.35 -1.21
C ASN A 70 20.34 2.82 -1.17
N CYS A 71 19.54 3.25 -2.15
CA CYS A 71 18.89 4.55 -2.19
C CYS A 71 19.89 5.71 -2.31
N GLU A 72 20.73 5.63 -3.34
CA GLU A 72 21.70 6.66 -3.74
C GLU A 72 21.42 7.15 -5.18
N GLY A 73 21.76 8.41 -5.50
CA GLY A 73 21.57 8.99 -6.84
C GLY A 73 20.43 10.02 -6.96
N GLU A 74 19.92 10.19 -8.19
CA GLU A 74 18.86 11.15 -8.54
C GLU A 74 17.45 10.67 -8.14
N TYR A 75 16.50 11.61 -7.94
CA TYR A 75 15.20 11.32 -7.33
C TYR A 75 13.97 11.95 -7.98
N ILE A 76 12.80 11.30 -7.81
CA ILE A 76 11.45 11.76 -8.22
C ILE A 76 10.56 11.87 -6.99
N THR A 77 9.65 12.86 -6.92
CA THR A 77 8.74 13.07 -5.76
C THR A 77 7.26 13.22 -6.11
N GLN A 78 6.87 12.88 -7.33
CA GLN A 78 5.51 13.08 -7.84
C GLN A 78 5.03 11.89 -8.67
N ASN A 79 3.71 11.76 -8.78
CA ASN A 79 3.11 10.88 -9.79
C ASN A 79 3.71 11.20 -11.16
N CYS A 80 4.01 10.15 -11.90
CA CYS A 80 4.66 10.24 -13.17
C CYS A 80 4.09 9.19 -14.12
N PRO A 81 3.32 9.60 -15.14
CA PRO A 81 2.77 8.66 -16.12
C PRO A 81 3.84 8.13 -17.07
N ASP A 82 4.99 8.78 -17.22
CA ASP A 82 6.08 8.30 -18.07
C ASP A 82 7.40 8.84 -17.51
N ILE A 83 8.19 7.97 -16.88
CA ILE A 83 9.44 8.35 -16.19
C ILE A 83 10.42 9.01 -17.15
N SER A 84 10.48 8.55 -18.40
CA SER A 84 11.36 9.12 -19.42
C SER A 84 11.08 10.62 -19.65
N GLN A 85 9.83 11.05 -19.40
CA GLN A 85 9.39 12.43 -19.57
C GLN A 85 9.46 13.25 -18.27
N CYS A 86 9.13 12.64 -17.13
CA CYS A 86 9.13 13.38 -15.86
C CYS A 86 10.53 13.66 -15.35
N VAL A 87 11.46 12.72 -15.54
CA VAL A 87 12.83 12.82 -15.01
C VAL A 87 13.84 12.36 -16.08
N PRO A 88 14.10 13.21 -17.09
CA PRO A 88 14.93 12.85 -18.24
C PRO A 88 16.36 12.41 -17.89
N ASN A 89 16.87 12.81 -16.72
CA ASN A 89 18.23 12.51 -16.28
C ASN A 89 18.36 11.12 -15.62
N VAL A 90 17.28 10.59 -15.03
CA VAL A 90 17.25 9.22 -14.48
C VAL A 90 17.06 8.21 -15.62
N GLY A 91 16.21 8.55 -16.59
CA GLY A 91 15.85 7.65 -17.68
C GLY A 91 14.81 6.61 -17.27
N ASP A 92 14.17 6.02 -18.28
CA ASP A 92 13.24 4.91 -18.10
C ASP A 92 13.96 3.66 -17.57
N ASN A 93 13.27 2.80 -16.81
CA ASN A 93 13.80 1.52 -16.34
C ASN A 93 15.10 1.62 -15.52
N ALA A 94 15.33 2.75 -14.86
CA ALA A 94 16.56 2.98 -14.09
C ALA A 94 16.36 2.89 -12.57
N ILE A 95 15.12 2.76 -12.08
CA ILE A 95 14.84 2.79 -10.64
C ILE A 95 15.26 1.46 -9.98
N SER A 96 16.10 1.54 -8.96
CA SER A 96 16.58 0.39 -8.18
C SER A 96 16.27 0.47 -6.68
N CYS A 97 15.98 1.66 -6.15
CA CYS A 97 15.59 1.82 -4.74
C CYS A 97 14.55 2.94 -4.58
N ALA A 98 13.66 2.82 -3.58
CA ALA A 98 12.63 3.80 -3.27
C ALA A 98 12.53 4.03 -1.77
N CYS A 99 12.25 5.27 -1.38
CA CYS A 99 11.84 5.66 -0.04
C CYS A 99 10.43 6.25 -0.08
N VAL A 100 9.49 5.71 0.71
CA VAL A 100 8.09 6.17 0.68
C VAL A 100 7.56 6.69 2.00
N ILE A 101 6.73 7.71 1.86
CA ILE A 101 5.72 8.14 2.81
C ILE A 101 4.38 8.09 2.07
N GLY A 102 3.42 7.35 2.60
CA GLY A 102 2.10 7.14 1.99
C GLY A 102 2.01 5.83 1.21
N ILE A 103 1.11 5.79 0.22
CA ILE A 103 0.79 4.60 -0.57
C ILE A 103 1.19 4.85 -2.02
N TRP A 104 2.06 4.01 -2.55
CA TRP A 104 2.65 4.17 -3.87
C TRP A 104 2.56 2.89 -4.68
N ILE A 105 2.36 3.05 -5.99
CA ILE A 105 2.23 1.98 -6.96
C ILE A 105 3.19 2.27 -8.11
N LEU A 106 3.98 1.27 -8.46
CA LEU A 106 4.99 1.25 -9.51
C LEU A 106 4.52 0.32 -10.62
N TYR A 107 4.74 0.73 -11.85
CA TYR A 107 4.25 0.04 -13.05
C TYR A 107 5.40 -0.15 -14.03
N SER A 108 5.44 -1.32 -14.66
CA SER A 108 6.47 -1.62 -15.65
C SER A 108 6.24 -1.00 -17.02
N GLU A 109 5.03 -0.51 -17.29
CA GLU A 109 4.71 0.20 -18.53
C GLU A 109 4.41 1.68 -18.24
N PRO A 110 4.58 2.55 -19.24
CA PRO A 110 4.06 3.91 -19.19
C PRO A 110 2.54 3.96 -18.99
N PHE A 111 2.08 5.14 -18.59
CA PHE A 111 0.68 5.50 -18.36
C PHE A 111 -0.04 4.53 -17.43
N TYR A 112 0.63 4.12 -16.34
CA TYR A 112 0.09 3.29 -15.27
C TYR A 112 -0.44 1.93 -15.75
N ASN A 113 0.28 1.28 -16.68
CA ASN A 113 -0.17 0.05 -17.35
C ASN A 113 -1.57 0.20 -17.97
N SER A 114 -1.88 1.34 -18.61
CA SER A 114 -3.22 1.64 -19.16
C SER A 114 -3.75 0.66 -20.20
N GLN A 115 -2.91 -0.22 -20.74
CA GLN A 115 -3.32 -1.28 -21.65
C GLN A 115 -3.79 -2.55 -20.90
N GLY A 116 -3.73 -2.55 -19.57
CA GLY A 116 -4.23 -3.65 -18.72
C GLY A 116 -3.26 -4.82 -18.55
N PHE A 117 -1.99 -4.66 -18.94
CA PHE A 117 -0.93 -5.66 -18.78
C PHE A 117 0.35 -5.04 -18.21
N GLY A 118 1.27 -5.88 -17.74
CA GLY A 118 2.56 -5.50 -17.18
C GLY A 118 2.70 -5.87 -15.70
N THR A 119 3.87 -5.58 -15.14
CA THR A 119 4.17 -5.80 -13.73
C THR A 119 3.70 -4.59 -12.92
N VAL A 120 3.05 -4.86 -11.79
CA VAL A 120 2.68 -3.85 -10.80
C VAL A 120 3.33 -4.23 -9.47
N GLU A 121 3.95 -3.24 -8.82
CA GLU A 121 4.45 -3.37 -7.45
C GLU A 121 3.93 -2.21 -6.60
N TRP A 122 3.34 -2.50 -5.44
CA TRP A 122 2.82 -1.46 -4.54
C TRP A 122 3.32 -1.61 -3.12
N TRP A 123 3.37 -0.47 -2.44
CA TRP A 123 3.89 -0.33 -1.09
C TRP A 123 3.14 0.75 -0.32
N PHE A 124 3.08 0.60 0.99
CA PHE A 124 2.70 1.68 1.87
C PHE A 124 3.57 1.72 3.12
N GLY A 125 3.80 2.92 3.65
CA GLY A 125 4.61 3.07 4.85
C GLY A 125 4.90 4.50 5.27
N LEU A 126 5.61 4.61 6.39
CA LEU A 126 6.03 5.88 7.00
C LEU A 126 7.55 5.99 6.96
N GLY A 127 8.10 6.54 5.88
CA GLY A 127 9.52 6.85 5.77
C GLY A 127 10.41 5.61 5.69
N TYR A 128 9.95 4.58 4.98
CA TYR A 128 10.71 3.34 4.77
C TYR A 128 11.37 3.34 3.40
N CYS A 129 12.61 2.86 3.33
CA CYS A 129 13.39 2.72 2.10
C CYS A 129 13.67 1.25 1.80
N TRP A 130 13.66 0.86 0.53
CA TRP A 130 13.95 -0.50 0.10
C TRP A 130 14.50 -0.55 -1.32
N ASN A 131 15.31 -1.56 -1.59
CA ASN A 131 15.69 -1.92 -2.95
C ASN A 131 14.50 -2.60 -3.62
N LEU A 132 14.20 -2.20 -4.85
CA LEU A 132 13.13 -2.82 -5.63
C LEU A 132 13.43 -4.31 -5.82
N GLY A 133 12.36 -5.10 -5.84
CA GLY A 133 12.44 -6.53 -6.04
C GLY A 133 12.24 -6.88 -7.52
N PRO A 134 11.14 -7.54 -7.89
CA PRO A 134 10.90 -7.92 -9.29
C PRO A 134 10.74 -6.75 -10.27
N THR A 135 10.40 -5.54 -9.80
CA THR A 135 10.34 -4.33 -10.65
C THR A 135 11.66 -3.57 -10.73
N ASP A 136 12.75 -4.12 -10.18
CA ASP A 136 14.08 -3.53 -10.29
C ASP A 136 14.44 -3.32 -11.77
N ASN A 137 14.84 -2.08 -12.09
CA ASN A 137 15.16 -1.63 -13.44
C ASN A 137 14.07 -1.90 -14.48
N GLN A 138 12.80 -1.87 -14.05
CA GLN A 138 11.64 -2.08 -14.92
C GLN A 138 10.56 -1.03 -14.75
N VAL A 139 10.67 -0.09 -13.81
CA VAL A 139 9.62 0.89 -13.56
C VAL A 139 9.63 1.96 -14.66
N SER A 140 8.48 2.13 -15.33
CA SER A 140 8.24 3.14 -16.37
C SER A 140 7.18 4.17 -16.01
N SER A 141 6.31 3.88 -15.04
CA SER A 141 5.41 4.88 -14.48
C SER A 141 5.07 4.59 -13.02
N LEU A 142 4.55 5.60 -12.31
CA LEU A 142 4.22 5.48 -10.89
C LEU A 142 3.18 6.50 -10.43
N ARG A 143 2.39 6.12 -9.43
CA ARG A 143 1.46 7.04 -8.78
C ARG A 143 1.25 6.72 -7.32
N SER A 144 0.73 7.69 -6.61
CA SER A 144 0.25 7.52 -5.24
C SER A 144 -1.26 7.28 -5.22
N ALA A 145 -1.75 6.49 -4.26
CA ALA A 145 -3.17 6.24 -4.05
C ALA A 145 -3.74 7.14 -2.94
N GLY A 146 -5.04 7.45 -2.99
CA GLY A 146 -5.68 8.34 -2.02
C GLY A 146 -5.20 9.80 -2.10
N LEU A 147 -5.41 10.57 -1.02
CA LEU A 147 -5.07 12.00 -1.04
C LEU A 147 -3.56 12.24 -0.91
N LYS A 148 -3.00 12.94 -1.90
CA LYS A 148 -1.58 13.37 -1.89
C LYS A 148 -1.21 14.20 -0.64
N THR A 149 -2.13 14.98 -0.08
CA THR A 149 -1.89 15.84 1.09
C THR A 149 -2.05 15.11 2.43
N ASN A 150 -2.78 13.99 2.45
CA ASN A 150 -3.05 13.21 3.66
C ASN A 150 -3.33 11.74 3.32
N PHE A 151 -2.31 10.88 3.32
CA PHE A 151 -2.49 9.45 3.03
C PHE A 151 -3.28 8.67 4.10
N MET A 152 -3.51 9.28 5.27
CA MET A 152 -4.35 8.72 6.32
C MET A 152 -5.80 9.21 6.23
N ALA A 153 -6.14 10.08 5.26
CA ALA A 153 -7.52 10.50 5.08
C ALA A 153 -8.38 9.31 4.62
N ASN A 154 -9.66 9.33 4.99
CA ASN A 154 -10.63 8.40 4.45
C ASN A 154 -10.82 8.68 2.96
N THR A 155 -10.42 7.74 2.12
CA THR A 155 -10.61 7.84 0.68
C THR A 155 -10.97 6.50 0.10
N ILE A 156 -11.63 6.53 -1.05
CA ILE A 156 -11.79 5.41 -1.95
C ILE A 156 -11.22 5.79 -3.30
N THR A 157 -10.32 4.96 -3.81
CA THR A 157 -9.73 5.08 -5.14
C THR A 157 -10.16 3.88 -5.97
N LEU A 158 -10.87 4.15 -7.06
CA LEU A 158 -11.36 3.17 -8.02
C LEU A 158 -10.42 3.12 -9.22
N TYR A 159 -10.18 1.92 -9.77
CA TYR A 159 -9.32 1.73 -10.92
C TYR A 159 -10.02 0.94 -12.02
N TYR A 160 -9.78 1.36 -13.27
CA TYR A 160 -10.40 0.76 -14.44
C TYR A 160 -9.96 -0.68 -14.68
N HIS A 161 -8.70 -1.04 -14.41
CA HIS A 161 -8.19 -2.41 -14.57
C HIS A 161 -7.92 -3.08 -13.22
N LEU A 162 -7.59 -4.39 -13.27
CA LEU A 162 -7.06 -5.14 -12.13
C LEU A 162 -5.76 -4.52 -11.63
N LEU A 163 -5.35 -4.91 -10.41
CA LEU A 163 -4.04 -4.54 -9.84
C LEU A 163 -3.78 -3.03 -9.86
N PHE A 164 -4.83 -2.23 -9.72
CA PHE A 164 -4.77 -0.78 -9.68
C PHE A 164 -4.20 -0.17 -10.96
N MET A 165 -4.38 -0.80 -12.12
CA MET A 165 -3.89 -0.29 -13.41
C MET A 165 -4.90 0.65 -14.09
N GLY A 166 -4.41 1.46 -15.02
CA GLY A 166 -5.24 2.32 -15.87
C GLY A 166 -5.81 3.55 -15.17
N GLU A 167 -6.93 4.05 -15.70
CA GLU A 167 -7.58 5.26 -15.19
C GLU A 167 -8.01 5.09 -13.72
N GLU A 168 -7.90 6.18 -12.95
CA GLU A 168 -8.37 6.21 -11.55
C GLU A 168 -9.47 7.25 -11.35
N TYR A 169 -10.29 6.99 -10.34
CA TYR A 169 -11.21 7.95 -9.76
C TYR A 169 -11.07 7.94 -8.24
N ILE A 170 -10.80 9.10 -7.64
CA ILE A 170 -10.61 9.25 -6.19
C ILE A 170 -11.74 10.11 -5.63
N ASP A 171 -12.32 9.68 -4.52
CA ASP A 171 -13.30 10.47 -3.77
C ASP A 171 -13.11 10.32 -2.27
N ILE A 172 -13.70 11.28 -1.55
CA ILE A 172 -13.73 11.36 -0.08
C ILE A 172 -15.15 11.51 0.44
N THR A 173 -16.15 11.47 -0.45
CA THR A 173 -17.57 11.65 -0.14
C THR A 173 -18.39 10.54 -0.76
N ASP A 174 -19.64 10.39 -0.29
CA ASP A 174 -20.59 9.48 -0.89
C ASP A 174 -20.89 9.87 -2.35
N LEU A 175 -20.84 8.89 -3.25
CA LEU A 175 -21.08 9.10 -4.66
C LEU A 175 -22.24 8.23 -5.17
N PRO A 176 -23.39 8.83 -5.55
CA PRO A 176 -24.55 8.09 -6.00
C PRO A 176 -24.44 7.57 -7.44
N ASP A 177 -23.51 8.06 -8.26
CA ASP A 177 -23.25 7.50 -9.58
C ASP A 177 -21.78 7.68 -9.94
N VAL A 178 -21.08 6.56 -10.10
CA VAL A 178 -19.65 6.53 -10.43
C VAL A 178 -19.47 6.94 -11.90
N PRO A 179 -18.63 7.95 -12.22
CA PRO A 179 -18.42 8.43 -13.59
C PRO A 179 -17.47 7.54 -14.40
N MET A 180 -17.22 6.31 -13.95
CA MET A 180 -16.35 5.33 -14.57
C MET A 180 -17.20 4.13 -15.01
N ASN A 181 -16.99 3.65 -16.23
CA ASN A 181 -17.84 2.59 -16.81
C ASN A 181 -17.64 1.25 -16.12
N ASP A 182 -16.40 0.90 -15.79
CA ASP A 182 -16.03 -0.35 -15.12
C ASP A 182 -15.01 -0.06 -14.02
N VAL A 183 -15.15 -0.79 -12.91
CA VAL A 183 -14.22 -0.74 -11.78
C VAL A 183 -13.80 -2.16 -11.49
N ASN A 184 -12.50 -2.43 -11.56
CA ASN A 184 -11.96 -3.78 -11.45
C ASN A 184 -11.04 -3.95 -10.23
N SER A 185 -10.51 -2.86 -9.68
CA SER A 185 -9.77 -2.88 -8.42
C SER A 185 -9.96 -1.60 -7.63
N ILE A 186 -9.78 -1.69 -6.32
CA ILE A 186 -10.04 -0.59 -5.37
C ILE A 186 -8.92 -0.52 -4.33
N ILE A 187 -8.51 0.71 -4.00
CA ILE A 187 -7.77 1.00 -2.77
C ILE A 187 -8.62 1.90 -1.90
N ILE A 188 -8.84 1.52 -0.65
CA ILE A 188 -9.39 2.42 0.37
C ILE A 188 -8.31 2.80 1.37
N THR A 189 -8.37 4.02 1.87
CA THR A 189 -7.42 4.55 2.86
C THR A 189 -8.16 5.12 4.07
N GLY A 190 -7.43 5.30 5.17
CA GLY A 190 -7.93 5.88 6.41
C GLY A 190 -8.40 4.82 7.42
N GLU A 191 -9.43 5.15 8.18
CA GLU A 191 -9.98 4.29 9.24
C GLU A 191 -11.43 3.86 8.95
N SER A 192 -12.08 4.48 7.97
CA SER A 192 -13.46 4.16 7.61
C SER A 192 -13.56 2.96 6.68
N ASP A 193 -14.59 2.16 6.91
CA ASP A 193 -15.11 1.22 5.92
C ASP A 193 -15.82 1.99 4.79
N TRP A 194 -15.96 1.36 3.63
CA TRP A 194 -16.72 1.88 2.50
C TRP A 194 -17.70 0.83 1.98
N THR A 195 -18.95 1.20 1.73
CA THR A 195 -19.91 0.31 1.08
C THR A 195 -19.98 0.63 -0.41
N VAL A 196 -19.72 -0.37 -1.25
CA VAL A 196 -19.87 -0.29 -2.70
C VAL A 196 -21.17 -0.96 -3.14
N TYR A 197 -21.74 -0.49 -4.24
CA TYR A 197 -23.04 -0.89 -4.75
C TYR A 197 -22.97 -1.16 -6.25
N THR A 198 -23.73 -2.16 -6.68
CA THR A 198 -23.80 -2.56 -8.09
C THR A 198 -24.67 -1.68 -8.98
N LEU A 199 -25.53 -0.85 -8.39
CA LEU A 199 -26.36 0.11 -9.12
C LEU A 199 -26.15 1.54 -8.58
N PRO A 200 -26.51 2.57 -9.38
CA PRO A 200 -26.55 3.95 -8.90
C PRO A 200 -27.52 4.14 -7.71
N ASN A 201 -27.32 5.23 -6.97
CA ASN A 201 -28.09 5.68 -5.81
C ASN A 201 -28.09 4.70 -4.63
N PHE A 202 -26.97 3.99 -4.42
CA PHE A 202 -26.77 3.06 -3.32
C PHE A 202 -27.74 1.87 -3.36
N LEU A 203 -28.03 1.37 -4.58
CA LEU A 203 -28.96 0.28 -4.84
C LEU A 203 -28.25 -0.99 -5.35
N GLY A 204 -28.99 -2.09 -5.37
CA GLY A 204 -28.51 -3.39 -5.86
C GLY A 204 -27.74 -4.18 -4.81
N ALA A 205 -26.98 -5.19 -5.26
CA ALA A 205 -26.05 -5.91 -4.41
C ALA A 205 -24.98 -4.95 -3.87
N SER A 206 -24.56 -5.17 -2.63
CA SER A 206 -23.64 -4.29 -1.93
C SER A 206 -22.66 -5.07 -1.07
N ALA A 207 -21.48 -4.50 -0.87
CA ALA A 207 -20.46 -5.06 0.00
C ALA A 207 -19.74 -3.95 0.74
N CYS A 208 -19.38 -4.23 1.99
CA CYS A 208 -18.65 -3.36 2.87
C CYS A 208 -17.17 -3.74 2.84
N LEU A 209 -16.34 -2.83 2.34
CA LEU A 209 -14.90 -2.95 2.21
C LEU A 209 -14.24 -2.27 3.41
N SER A 210 -13.40 -3.00 4.13
CA SER A 210 -12.60 -2.47 5.25
C SER A 210 -11.14 -2.23 4.89
N VAL A 211 -10.45 -1.46 5.70
CA VAL A 211 -8.98 -1.41 5.68
C VAL A 211 -8.40 -2.67 6.31
N GLN A 212 -7.16 -3.01 5.99
CA GLN A 212 -6.48 -4.14 6.61
C GLN A 212 -6.28 -3.85 8.11
N ALA A 213 -6.62 -4.83 8.94
CA ALA A 213 -6.47 -4.75 10.40
C ALA A 213 -5.05 -4.31 10.81
N GLY A 214 -4.97 -3.31 11.68
CA GLY A 214 -3.70 -2.73 12.16
C GLY A 214 -3.00 -1.81 11.14
N THR A 215 -3.69 -1.40 10.08
CA THR A 215 -3.17 -0.49 9.06
C THR A 215 -4.22 0.59 8.73
N PHE A 216 -3.89 1.47 7.78
CA PHE A 216 -4.79 2.52 7.28
C PHE A 216 -5.14 2.32 5.80
N VAL A 217 -4.98 1.11 5.24
CA VAL A 217 -5.18 0.85 3.82
C VAL A 217 -5.80 -0.52 3.57
N GLY A 218 -6.70 -0.62 2.59
CA GLY A 218 -7.24 -1.88 2.09
C GLY A 218 -7.02 -2.00 0.60
N PHE A 219 -6.34 -3.08 0.18
CA PHE A 219 -6.04 -3.40 -1.21
C PHE A 219 -7.00 -4.47 -1.73
N TYR A 220 -7.79 -4.12 -2.75
CA TYR A 220 -8.71 -5.01 -3.45
C TYR A 220 -8.29 -5.12 -4.91
N THR A 221 -7.38 -6.06 -5.20
CA THR A 221 -6.69 -6.18 -6.49
C THR A 221 -7.57 -6.68 -7.62
N ASP A 222 -8.64 -7.39 -7.29
CA ASP A 222 -9.61 -7.97 -8.21
C ASP A 222 -10.97 -8.00 -7.53
N LEU A 223 -11.96 -7.30 -8.09
CA LEU A 223 -13.33 -7.31 -7.56
C LEU A 223 -14.16 -8.52 -8.01
N SER A 224 -13.74 -9.24 -9.05
CA SER A 224 -14.41 -10.47 -9.49
C SER A 224 -14.27 -11.59 -8.46
N ASP A 225 -13.13 -11.63 -7.76
CA ASP A 225 -12.87 -12.48 -6.58
C ASP A 225 -13.87 -12.23 -5.42
N LEU A 226 -14.56 -11.08 -5.45
CA LEU A 226 -15.45 -10.59 -4.40
C LEU A 226 -16.93 -10.66 -4.78
N GLU A 227 -17.24 -11.19 -5.97
CA GLU A 227 -18.57 -11.20 -6.57
C GLU A 227 -19.17 -9.78 -6.76
N ILE A 228 -18.32 -8.75 -6.84
CA ILE A 228 -18.69 -7.36 -7.10
C ILE A 228 -18.27 -7.02 -8.53
N ASN A 229 -19.10 -7.39 -9.49
CA ASN A 229 -18.73 -7.31 -10.91
C ASN A 229 -18.93 -5.93 -11.54
N SER A 230 -19.48 -4.97 -10.81
CA SER A 230 -19.67 -3.59 -11.29
C SER A 230 -19.90 -2.69 -10.09
N VAL A 231 -19.07 -1.66 -9.89
CA VAL A 231 -19.30 -0.64 -8.85
C VAL A 231 -19.89 0.58 -9.52
N ARG A 232 -21.11 0.95 -9.12
CA ARG A 232 -21.88 2.05 -9.70
C ARG A 232 -22.23 3.15 -8.71
N SER A 233 -22.13 2.89 -7.41
CA SER A 233 -22.16 3.92 -6.37
C SER A 233 -21.42 3.42 -5.13
N PHE A 234 -21.03 4.35 -4.25
CA PHE A 234 -20.38 4.01 -2.99
C PHE A 234 -20.64 5.06 -1.92
N ARG A 235 -20.57 4.67 -0.65
CA ARG A 235 -20.69 5.59 0.50
C ARG A 235 -19.79 5.17 1.65
N GLU A 236 -19.33 6.16 2.40
CA GLU A 236 -18.48 5.96 3.57
C GLU A 236 -19.29 5.34 4.71
N GLY A 237 -18.77 4.27 5.30
CA GLY A 237 -19.41 3.46 6.32
C GLY A 237 -19.86 2.10 5.81
N CYS A 238 -20.32 1.26 6.74
CA CYS A 238 -20.71 -0.12 6.49
C CYS A 238 -22.24 -0.27 6.52
N PHE A 239 -22.85 -0.42 5.34
CA PHE A 239 -24.30 -0.52 5.14
C PHE A 239 -24.70 -1.76 4.33
N SER A 240 -23.85 -2.77 4.32
CA SER A 240 -24.12 -4.10 3.80
C SER A 240 -23.87 -5.13 4.88
N ASP A 241 -24.63 -6.21 4.86
CA ASP A 241 -24.37 -7.39 5.69
C ASP A 241 -23.14 -8.17 5.20
N THR A 242 -22.79 -8.03 3.91
CA THR A 242 -21.59 -8.62 3.32
C THR A 242 -20.39 -7.75 3.66
N LYS A 243 -19.50 -8.26 4.51
CA LYS A 243 -18.25 -7.62 4.88
C LYS A 243 -17.07 -8.31 4.23
N ILE A 244 -16.19 -7.54 3.62
CA ILE A 244 -15.01 -8.02 2.93
C ILE A 244 -13.80 -7.36 3.55
N GLN A 245 -12.83 -8.19 3.90
CA GLN A 245 -11.53 -7.76 4.41
C GLN A 245 -10.50 -7.94 3.29
N PRO A 246 -9.56 -7.01 3.14
CA PRO A 246 -8.48 -7.16 2.18
C PRO A 246 -7.56 -8.28 2.65
N ARG A 247 -6.91 -8.96 1.70
CA ARG A 247 -5.87 -9.94 2.05
C ARG A 247 -4.72 -9.20 2.75
N PRO A 248 -4.18 -9.70 3.88
CA PRO A 248 -3.08 -9.02 4.56
C PRO A 248 -1.85 -8.93 3.65
N GLN A 249 -1.49 -7.74 3.19
CA GLN A 249 -0.36 -7.52 2.28
C GLN A 249 0.28 -6.16 2.58
N ARG A 250 1.55 -6.15 2.99
CA ARG A 250 2.35 -4.91 3.14
C ARG A 250 2.95 -4.43 1.81
N GLN A 251 3.18 -5.38 0.92
CA GLN A 251 3.70 -5.24 -0.42
C GLN A 251 2.95 -6.26 -1.28
N GLY A 252 2.69 -5.91 -2.53
CA GLY A 252 2.33 -6.89 -3.56
C GLY A 252 3.16 -6.65 -4.81
N VAL A 253 3.47 -7.75 -5.50
CA VAL A 253 4.02 -7.73 -6.84
C VAL A 253 3.23 -8.74 -7.66
N VAL A 254 2.69 -8.30 -8.78
CA VAL A 254 1.96 -9.18 -9.70
C VAL A 254 2.35 -8.85 -11.12
N VAL A 255 2.62 -9.89 -11.91
CA VAL A 255 2.81 -9.80 -13.35
C VAL A 255 1.48 -10.13 -14.01
N SER A 256 0.97 -9.20 -14.81
CA SER A 256 -0.19 -9.46 -15.68
C SER A 256 0.28 -9.64 -17.11
N ASP A 257 0.00 -10.79 -17.70
CA ASP A 257 0.40 -11.13 -19.06
C ASP A 257 -0.69 -10.66 -20.06
N SER A 258 -0.30 -10.15 -21.22
CA SER A 258 -1.23 -9.96 -22.33
C SER A 258 -1.61 -11.34 -22.90
N GLU A 259 -2.89 -11.72 -22.80
CA GLU A 259 -3.41 -12.90 -23.54
C GLU A 259 -3.27 -12.76 -25.07
#